data_AF-A0A2S7WWZ2-F1
#
_entry.id   AF-A0A2S7WWZ2-F1
#
_cell.length_a   1.000
_cell.length_b   1.000
_cell.length_c   1.000
_cell.angle_alpha   90.00
_cell.angle_beta   90.00
_cell.angle_gamma   90.00
#
_symmetry.space_group_name_H-M   'P 1'
#
loop_
_entity.id
_entity.type
_entity.pdbx_description
1 polymer ?
#
loop_
_entity_poly.entity_id
_entity_poly.type
_entity_poly.pdbx_seq_one_letter_code
_entity_poly.pdbx_strand_id
1 'polypeptide(L)'
;MANNIKNQEDILAKLNITALNPMQEEAVTVIETTVNTILLSPTGTGKTLAFCLPLIDSLDPESNEIQALILVPSRELAIQIEQVIRTMGSGYKVNAVYGGRPMSKDKIELKHIPAILIGTPGRIADHFANERFSKNFIKTLVLDEFDKSLEVGFEYEMRGIINQLPALNKRILTSATQGVEVPDFVKLDKPTIINYLKEKRTSQLAIKTVIAPEKNKLTTLLDLIHHIGNEPGIVFCNLKDSIEKVSASLDRSKISHACFSGGMEQKDRERALIKFRNGTCQLLIATDLASRGIDIVEIKYIIHFELPQHEEDFIHRNGRTARINEKGTAYILKWEKETSPDFIKNTKAENISKKAKLEPQYWETLFISGGRKDKISKGDIAGLFIKQGGLTKEQLGTIELKPDCAFVAIPLEFADSLVEKLNNTRLKKKKVRVTLT
;
A
#
# COMPACT_ATOMS: atom_id res chain seq x y z
N MET A 1 -21.63 21.67 14.50
CA MET A 1 -21.69 22.08 13.09
C MET A 1 -21.78 20.79 12.30
N ALA A 2 -22.93 20.53 11.66
CA ALA A 2 -23.10 19.34 10.83
C ALA A 2 -22.01 19.37 9.74
N ASN A 3 -21.22 18.31 9.62
CA ASN A 3 -20.34 18.17 8.48
C ASN A 3 -21.24 18.14 7.25
N ASN A 4 -21.12 19.13 6.37
CA ASN A 4 -21.91 19.16 5.14
C ASN A 4 -21.57 17.90 4.33
N ILE A 5 -22.54 17.00 4.18
CA ILE A 5 -22.34 15.75 3.46
C ILE A 5 -22.24 16.09 1.98
N LYS A 6 -21.13 15.68 1.38
CA LYS A 6 -20.84 15.96 -0.02
C LYS A 6 -21.56 14.96 -0.91
N ASN A 7 -22.14 15.46 -2.00
CA ASN A 7 -22.62 14.60 -3.07
C ASN A 7 -21.45 14.07 -3.93
N GLN A 8 -21.74 13.18 -4.87
CA GLN A 8 -20.74 12.57 -5.74
C GLN A 8 -19.91 13.62 -6.52
N GLU A 9 -20.55 14.66 -7.07
CA GLU A 9 -19.87 15.72 -7.83
C GLU A 9 -18.84 16.47 -6.97
N ASP A 10 -19.21 16.83 -5.74
CA ASP A 10 -18.33 17.50 -4.77
C ASP A 10 -17.14 16.64 -4.36
N ILE A 11 -17.32 15.32 -4.33
CA ILE A 11 -16.27 14.34 -4.03
C ILE A 11 -15.30 14.26 -5.22
N LEU A 12 -15.82 14.10 -6.44
CA LEU A 12 -15.02 14.00 -7.66
C LEU A 12 -14.22 15.29 -7.92
N ALA A 13 -14.84 16.46 -7.74
CA ALA A 13 -14.17 17.75 -7.83
C ALA A 13 -13.01 17.86 -6.83
N LYS A 14 -13.20 17.40 -5.59
CA LYS A 14 -12.14 17.42 -4.56
C LYS A 14 -10.99 16.46 -4.87
N LEU A 15 -11.29 15.33 -5.52
CA LEU A 15 -10.29 14.37 -5.97
C LEU A 15 -9.59 14.78 -7.27
N ASN A 16 -10.01 15.89 -7.90
CA ASN A 16 -9.58 16.31 -9.24
C ASN A 16 -9.84 15.23 -10.30
N ILE A 17 -10.97 14.52 -10.19
CA ILE A 17 -11.42 13.52 -11.16
C ILE A 17 -12.51 14.17 -12.01
N THR A 18 -12.25 14.31 -13.31
CA THR A 18 -13.18 14.95 -14.26
C THR A 18 -14.33 14.02 -14.66
N ALA A 19 -14.06 12.72 -14.78
CA ALA A 19 -15.05 11.70 -15.12
C ALA A 19 -14.63 10.34 -14.54
N LEU A 20 -15.63 9.50 -14.25
CA LEU A 20 -15.41 8.11 -13.88
C LEU A 20 -15.01 7.31 -15.13
N ASN A 21 -14.30 6.20 -14.92
CA ASN A 21 -14.05 5.23 -15.98
C ASN A 21 -15.23 4.23 -16.12
N PRO A 22 -15.34 3.47 -17.23
CA PRO A 22 -16.48 2.56 -17.45
C PRO A 22 -16.72 1.56 -16.31
N MET A 23 -15.64 1.00 -15.76
CA MET A 23 -15.72 0.08 -14.61
C MET A 23 -16.32 0.77 -13.38
N GLN A 24 -15.91 2.02 -13.10
CA GLN A 24 -16.44 2.78 -11.97
C GLN A 24 -17.90 3.16 -12.18
N GLU A 25 -18.30 3.59 -13.38
CA GLU A 25 -19.70 3.92 -13.69
C GLU A 25 -20.63 2.71 -13.49
N GLU A 26 -20.28 1.57 -14.08
CA GLU A 26 -21.05 0.33 -13.93
C GLU A 26 -21.08 -0.14 -12.47
N ALA A 27 -19.94 -0.09 -11.78
CA ALA A 27 -19.86 -0.48 -10.38
C ALA A 27 -20.73 0.39 -9.47
N VAL A 28 -20.75 1.71 -9.66
CA VAL A 28 -21.63 2.62 -8.89
C VAL A 28 -23.09 2.21 -9.09
N THR A 29 -23.55 2.10 -10.33
CA THR A 29 -24.96 1.77 -10.65
C THR A 29 -25.37 0.40 -10.11
N VAL A 30 -24.53 -0.62 -10.28
CA VAL A 30 -24.85 -1.99 -9.83
C VAL A 30 -24.81 -2.09 -8.32
N ILE A 31 -23.81 -1.48 -7.65
CA ILE A 31 -23.72 -1.52 -6.20
C ILE A 31 -24.91 -0.80 -5.57
N GLU A 32 -25.39 0.31 -6.12
CA GLU A 32 -26.59 1.01 -5.61
C GLU A 32 -27.84 0.13 -5.64
N THR A 33 -28.03 -0.61 -6.73
CA THR A 33 -29.27 -1.35 -7.01
C THR A 33 -29.27 -2.80 -6.52
N THR A 34 -28.12 -3.34 -6.12
CA THR A 34 -28.00 -4.76 -5.74
C THR A 34 -27.54 -4.95 -4.29
N VAL A 35 -27.95 -6.09 -3.73
CA VAL A 35 -27.58 -6.50 -2.36
C VAL A 35 -26.18 -7.12 -2.33
N ASN A 36 -25.87 -7.99 -3.29
CA ASN A 36 -24.62 -8.72 -3.36
C ASN A 36 -23.94 -8.43 -4.69
N THR A 37 -22.70 -7.93 -4.65
CA THR A 37 -21.92 -7.58 -5.83
C THR A 37 -20.53 -8.20 -5.77
N ILE A 38 -20.05 -8.75 -6.89
CA ILE A 38 -18.66 -9.12 -7.10
C ILE A 38 -18.08 -8.22 -8.19
N LEU A 39 -17.07 -7.42 -7.84
CA LEU A 39 -16.32 -6.58 -8.75
C LEU A 39 -14.96 -7.22 -9.06
N LEU A 40 -14.83 -7.77 -10.26
CA LEU A 40 -13.59 -8.35 -10.76
C LEU A 40 -12.87 -7.34 -11.64
N SER A 41 -11.79 -6.76 -11.14
CA SER A 41 -11.00 -5.78 -11.90
C SER A 41 -9.54 -5.81 -11.43
N PRO A 42 -8.55 -5.66 -12.32
CA PRO A 42 -7.16 -5.81 -11.89
C PRO A 42 -6.72 -4.62 -11.01
N THR A 43 -5.60 -4.73 -10.31
CA THR A 43 -5.12 -3.65 -9.39
C THR A 43 -4.82 -2.36 -10.15
N GLY A 44 -5.09 -1.21 -9.52
CA GLY A 44 -4.84 0.12 -10.10
C GLY A 44 -5.93 0.69 -11.01
N THR A 45 -7.08 0.04 -11.19
CA THR A 45 -8.25 0.59 -11.95
C THR A 45 -9.13 1.55 -11.17
N GLY A 46 -8.82 1.80 -9.90
CA GLY A 46 -9.65 2.64 -9.04
C GLY A 46 -10.86 1.92 -8.42
N LYS A 47 -10.75 0.60 -8.18
CA LYS A 47 -11.77 -0.21 -7.47
C LYS A 47 -12.22 0.41 -6.15
N THR A 48 -11.28 0.97 -5.38
CA THR A 48 -11.59 1.63 -4.10
C THR A 48 -12.60 2.74 -4.28
N LEU A 49 -12.40 3.62 -5.26
CA LEU A 49 -13.36 4.69 -5.54
C LEU A 49 -14.72 4.13 -6.00
N ALA A 50 -14.68 3.07 -6.82
CA ALA A 50 -15.88 2.42 -7.38
C ALA A 50 -16.85 1.92 -6.30
N PHE A 51 -16.35 1.28 -5.22
CA PHE A 51 -17.21 0.87 -4.12
C PHE A 51 -17.41 1.95 -3.05
N CYS A 52 -16.47 2.89 -2.87
CA CYS A 52 -16.59 3.92 -1.84
C CYS A 52 -17.68 4.95 -2.14
N LEU A 53 -17.89 5.31 -3.42
CA LEU A 53 -18.93 6.26 -3.82
C LEU A 53 -20.34 5.80 -3.40
N PRO A 54 -20.85 4.64 -3.85
CA PRO A 54 -22.17 4.18 -3.48
C PRO A 54 -22.26 3.75 -2.00
N LEU A 55 -21.13 3.36 -1.39
CA LEU A 55 -21.08 3.09 0.04
C LEU A 55 -21.37 4.36 0.85
N ILE A 56 -20.70 5.48 0.53
CA ILE A 56 -20.87 6.75 1.22
C ILE A 56 -22.28 7.28 1.05
N ASP A 57 -22.84 7.19 -0.16
CA ASP A 57 -24.20 7.64 -0.46
C ASP A 57 -25.26 6.87 0.36
N SER A 58 -24.99 5.59 0.65
CA SER A 58 -25.91 4.74 1.44
C SER A 58 -25.89 4.98 2.96
N LEU A 59 -24.98 5.82 3.47
CA LEU A 59 -24.83 6.04 4.92
C LEU A 59 -25.91 6.97 5.47
N ASP A 60 -26.45 6.63 6.64
CA ASP A 60 -27.38 7.49 7.35
C ASP A 60 -26.64 8.62 8.09
N PRO A 61 -26.88 9.92 7.78
CA PRO A 61 -26.32 11.06 8.50
C PRO A 61 -26.63 11.08 9.99
N GLU A 62 -27.81 10.60 10.39
CA GLU A 62 -28.33 10.73 11.75
C GLU A 62 -27.83 9.59 12.66
N SER A 63 -27.25 8.55 12.07
CA SER A 63 -26.67 7.43 12.80
C SER A 63 -25.27 7.73 13.31
N ASN A 64 -25.08 7.60 14.63
CA ASN A 64 -23.78 7.76 15.30
C ASN A 64 -23.02 6.43 15.46
N GLU A 65 -23.43 5.38 14.75
CA GLU A 65 -22.91 4.02 14.87
C GLU A 65 -22.07 3.61 13.65
N ILE A 66 -21.35 2.48 13.76
CA ILE A 66 -20.66 1.91 12.59
C ILE A 66 -21.71 1.30 11.67
N GLN A 67 -21.74 1.78 10.43
CA GLN A 67 -22.70 1.36 9.41
C GLN A 67 -22.07 0.47 8.33
N ALA A 68 -20.76 0.64 8.10
CA ALA A 68 -20.01 -0.10 7.10
C ALA A 68 -18.72 -0.70 7.68
N LEU A 69 -18.47 -1.96 7.35
CA LEU A 69 -17.23 -2.66 7.65
C LEU A 69 -16.50 -3.01 6.36
N ILE A 70 -15.22 -2.63 6.25
CA ILE A 70 -14.34 -2.98 5.13
C ILE A 70 -13.23 -3.88 5.67
N LEU A 71 -13.22 -5.15 5.25
CA LEU A 71 -12.16 -6.10 5.59
C LEU A 71 -11.13 -6.15 4.47
N VAL A 72 -9.85 -6.14 4.88
CA VAL A 72 -8.70 -6.11 3.96
C VAL A 72 -7.58 -7.04 4.43
N PRO A 73 -6.78 -7.63 3.52
CA PRO A 73 -5.73 -8.59 3.89
C PRO A 73 -4.48 -7.94 4.51
N SER A 74 -4.23 -6.64 4.29
CA SER A 74 -3.00 -5.97 4.77
C SER A 74 -3.26 -4.67 5.52
N ARG A 75 -2.29 -4.29 6.36
CA ARG A 75 -2.30 -3.04 7.13
C ARG A 75 -2.22 -1.84 6.18
N GLU A 76 -1.38 -1.98 5.15
CA GLU A 76 -1.12 -0.96 4.14
C GLU A 76 -2.37 -0.65 3.33
N LEU A 77 -3.11 -1.68 2.91
CA LEU A 77 -4.37 -1.48 2.20
C LEU A 77 -5.42 -0.81 3.09
N ALA A 78 -5.50 -1.17 4.38
CA ALA A 78 -6.39 -0.51 5.33
C ALA A 78 -6.14 1.00 5.40
N ILE A 79 -4.86 1.38 5.52
CA ILE A 79 -4.42 2.79 5.59
C ILE A 79 -4.70 3.49 4.26
N GLN A 80 -4.44 2.84 3.13
CA GLN A 80 -4.68 3.40 1.80
C GLN A 80 -6.17 3.72 1.60
N ILE A 81 -7.07 2.77 1.89
CA ILE A 81 -8.52 2.99 1.77
C ILE A 81 -8.97 4.10 2.72
N GLU A 82 -8.47 4.11 3.96
CA GLU A 82 -8.79 5.18 4.92
C GLU A 82 -8.40 6.55 4.36
N GLN A 83 -7.19 6.67 3.77
CA GLN A 83 -6.71 7.91 3.18
C GLN A 83 -7.55 8.34 1.98
N VAL A 84 -7.97 7.41 1.11
CA VAL A 84 -8.88 7.70 -0.01
C VAL A 84 -10.19 8.28 0.50
N ILE A 85 -10.86 7.59 1.45
CA ILE A 85 -12.14 8.04 2.01
C ILE A 85 -12.01 9.39 2.73
N ARG A 86 -10.92 9.61 3.47
CA ARG A 86 -10.64 10.93 4.10
C ARG A 86 -10.45 12.04 3.07
N THR A 87 -9.85 11.72 1.92
CA THR A 87 -9.58 12.70 0.86
C THR A 87 -10.87 13.06 0.12
N MET A 88 -11.76 12.09 -0.13
CA MET A 88 -13.14 12.32 -0.62
C MET A 88 -13.85 13.38 0.23
N GLY A 89 -13.62 13.35 1.55
CA GLY A 89 -14.13 14.38 2.46
C GLY A 89 -15.64 14.41 2.54
N SER A 90 -16.26 13.24 2.52
CA SER A 90 -17.72 13.04 2.54
C SER A 90 -18.42 13.58 3.79
N GLY A 91 -17.67 13.98 4.82
CA GLY A 91 -18.22 14.41 6.11
C GLY A 91 -18.35 13.28 7.13
N TYR A 92 -18.32 12.02 6.68
CA TYR A 92 -18.33 10.85 7.55
C TYR A 92 -16.95 10.58 8.17
N LYS A 93 -16.97 10.15 9.43
CA LYS A 93 -15.78 9.68 10.11
C LYS A 93 -15.45 8.26 9.67
N VAL A 94 -14.19 8.04 9.28
CA VAL A 94 -13.61 6.74 8.95
C VAL A 94 -12.43 6.44 9.87
N ASN A 95 -12.22 5.17 10.22
CA ASN A 95 -11.04 4.71 10.94
C ASN A 95 -10.55 3.38 10.37
N ALA A 96 -9.23 3.23 10.21
CA ALA A 96 -8.60 1.93 9.99
C ALA A 96 -8.08 1.34 11.30
N VAL A 97 -8.31 0.04 11.54
CA VAL A 97 -7.74 -0.73 12.66
C VAL A 97 -7.02 -1.97 12.13
N TYR A 98 -5.79 -2.17 12.58
CA TYR A 98 -4.93 -3.26 12.08
C TYR A 98 -3.90 -3.68 13.12
N GLY A 99 -3.30 -4.87 12.95
CA GLY A 99 -2.25 -5.39 13.82
C GLY A 99 -0.97 -4.53 13.81
N GLY A 100 -0.10 -4.70 14.82
CA GLY A 100 1.18 -3.98 14.89
C GLY A 100 1.09 -2.52 15.39
N ARG A 101 -0.10 -2.05 15.80
CA ARG A 101 -0.28 -0.78 16.50
C ARG A 101 -0.89 -0.98 17.91
N PRO A 102 -0.52 -0.15 18.91
CA PRO A 102 -1.03 -0.31 20.27
C PRO A 102 -2.56 -0.25 20.34
N MET A 103 -3.18 -1.18 21.06
CA MET A 103 -4.64 -1.22 21.27
C MET A 103 -5.19 0.05 21.93
N SER A 104 -4.37 0.70 22.78
CA SER A 104 -4.73 1.98 23.38
C SER A 104 -5.06 3.06 22.36
N LYS A 105 -4.40 3.06 21.18
CA LYS A 105 -4.72 4.00 20.10
C LYS A 105 -6.11 3.74 19.53
N ASP A 106 -6.44 2.49 19.22
CA ASP A 106 -7.78 2.11 18.73
C ASP A 106 -8.85 2.52 19.74
N LYS A 107 -8.64 2.21 21.03
CA LYS A 107 -9.58 2.59 22.09
C LYS A 107 -9.80 4.10 22.15
N ILE A 108 -8.75 4.91 22.03
CA ILE A 108 -8.87 6.37 22.02
C ILE A 108 -9.62 6.86 20.78
N GLU A 109 -9.28 6.33 19.60
CA GLU A 109 -9.88 6.74 18.32
C GLU A 109 -11.36 6.35 18.20
N LEU A 110 -11.73 5.17 18.72
CA LEU A 110 -13.07 4.60 18.72
C LEU A 110 -13.98 5.14 19.83
N LYS A 111 -13.47 5.95 20.78
CA LYS A 111 -14.34 6.72 21.70
C LYS A 111 -15.34 7.60 20.94
N HIS A 112 -14.95 8.04 19.75
CA HIS A 112 -15.84 8.68 18.79
C HIS A 112 -16.07 7.66 17.67
N ILE A 113 -17.27 7.12 17.60
CA ILE A 113 -17.57 6.00 16.69
C ILE A 113 -17.50 6.48 15.22
N PRO A 114 -16.79 5.78 14.32
CA PRO A 114 -16.79 6.09 12.90
C PRO A 114 -18.02 5.49 12.20
N ALA A 115 -18.50 6.11 11.13
CA ALA A 115 -19.53 5.51 10.28
C ALA A 115 -18.96 4.34 9.45
N ILE A 116 -17.67 4.42 9.08
CA ILE A 116 -16.96 3.41 8.30
C ILE A 116 -15.76 2.89 9.11
N LEU A 117 -15.73 1.59 9.39
CA LEU A 117 -14.59 0.91 10.00
C LEU A 117 -13.88 0.05 8.94
N ILE A 118 -12.57 0.26 8.79
CA ILE A 118 -11.71 -0.54 7.92
C ILE A 118 -10.80 -1.38 8.82
N GLY A 119 -10.54 -2.65 8.49
CA GLY A 119 -9.51 -3.36 9.22
C GLY A 119 -9.12 -4.73 8.72
N THR A 120 -8.01 -5.22 9.25
CA THR A 120 -7.53 -6.59 9.01
C THR A 120 -8.34 -7.58 9.86
N PRO A 121 -8.68 -8.78 9.35
CA PRO A 121 -9.54 -9.76 10.04
C PRO A 121 -9.20 -9.95 11.52
N GLY A 122 -7.98 -10.35 11.87
CA GLY A 122 -7.62 -10.60 13.27
C GLY A 122 -7.77 -9.41 14.21
N ARG A 123 -7.56 -8.18 13.73
CA ARG A 123 -7.75 -6.99 14.56
C ARG A 123 -9.23 -6.67 14.78
N ILE A 124 -10.06 -6.84 13.75
CA ILE A 124 -11.51 -6.68 13.86
C ILE A 124 -12.10 -7.77 14.76
N ALA A 125 -11.66 -9.02 14.59
CA ALA A 125 -12.08 -10.14 15.42
C ALA A 125 -11.79 -9.88 16.91
N ASP A 126 -10.61 -9.35 17.26
CA ASP A 126 -10.30 -8.97 18.64
C ASP A 126 -11.22 -7.84 19.17
N HIS A 127 -11.52 -6.82 18.37
CA HIS A 127 -12.50 -5.79 18.76
C HIS A 127 -13.90 -6.37 18.98
N PHE A 128 -14.29 -7.34 18.16
CA PHE A 128 -15.59 -7.99 18.25
C PHE A 128 -15.69 -8.89 19.47
N ALA A 129 -14.66 -9.70 19.74
CA ALA A 129 -14.59 -10.60 20.89
C ALA A 129 -14.62 -9.86 22.24
N ASN A 130 -14.16 -8.61 22.26
CA ASN A 130 -14.14 -7.77 23.46
C ASN A 130 -15.30 -6.75 23.50
N GLU A 131 -16.29 -6.86 22.62
CA GLU A 131 -17.51 -6.04 22.58
C GLU A 131 -17.26 -4.53 22.70
N ARG A 132 -16.21 -4.02 22.03
CA ARG A 132 -15.76 -2.62 22.22
C ARG A 132 -16.65 -1.58 21.54
N PHE A 133 -17.54 -2.00 20.64
CA PHE A 133 -18.52 -1.16 19.96
C PHE A 133 -19.71 -2.02 19.49
N SER A 134 -20.84 -1.38 19.19
CA SER A 134 -22.03 -2.04 18.66
C SER A 134 -21.80 -2.53 17.23
N LYS A 135 -22.23 -3.77 16.95
CA LYS A 135 -22.18 -4.39 15.62
C LYS A 135 -23.56 -4.34 14.92
N ASN A 136 -24.58 -3.88 15.65
CA ASN A 136 -25.99 -4.01 15.26
C ASN A 136 -26.40 -3.09 14.11
N PHE A 137 -25.59 -2.08 13.79
CA PHE A 137 -25.86 -1.10 12.75
C PHE A 137 -25.02 -1.32 11.49
N ILE A 138 -24.12 -2.31 11.49
CA ILE A 138 -23.29 -2.64 10.34
C ILE A 138 -24.16 -3.34 9.30
N LYS A 139 -24.59 -2.57 8.29
CA LYS A 139 -25.47 -3.01 7.19
C LYS A 139 -24.69 -3.45 5.97
N THR A 140 -23.52 -2.85 5.74
CA THR A 140 -22.70 -3.09 4.55
C THR A 140 -21.35 -3.70 4.92
N LEU A 141 -20.99 -4.80 4.26
CA LEU A 141 -19.67 -5.43 4.32
C LEU A 141 -18.97 -5.31 2.96
N VAL A 142 -17.74 -4.81 2.98
CA VAL A 142 -16.84 -4.83 1.82
C VAL A 142 -15.68 -5.77 2.12
N LEU A 143 -15.38 -6.67 1.19
CA LEU A 143 -14.19 -7.53 1.22
C LEU A 143 -13.31 -7.13 0.03
N ASP A 144 -12.27 -6.32 0.26
CA ASP A 144 -11.37 -5.82 -0.79
C ASP A 144 -10.13 -6.72 -0.90
N GLU A 145 -9.70 -7.02 -2.12
CA GLU A 145 -8.69 -8.06 -2.41
C GLU A 145 -9.07 -9.42 -1.77
N PHE A 146 -10.28 -9.90 -2.07
CA PHE A 146 -10.86 -11.10 -1.46
C PHE A 146 -10.06 -12.38 -1.75
N ASP A 147 -9.50 -12.52 -2.96
CA ASP A 147 -8.57 -13.60 -3.35
C ASP A 147 -7.44 -13.79 -2.37
N LYS A 148 -7.05 -12.70 -1.71
CA LYS A 148 -5.91 -12.63 -0.80
C LYS A 148 -6.30 -12.69 0.66
N SER A 149 -7.57 -12.45 0.95
CA SER A 149 -8.13 -12.60 2.29
C SER A 149 -8.40 -14.06 2.65
N LEU A 150 -8.34 -14.99 1.70
CA LEU A 150 -8.52 -16.44 1.93
C LEU A 150 -7.24 -17.19 2.32
N GLU A 151 -6.13 -16.49 2.58
CA GLU A 151 -4.93 -17.12 3.13
C GLU A 151 -5.23 -17.80 4.49
N VAL A 152 -4.55 -18.92 4.77
CA VAL A 152 -4.78 -19.76 5.95
C VAL A 152 -4.69 -18.91 7.23
N GLY A 153 -5.77 -18.90 8.01
CA GLY A 153 -5.92 -18.12 9.26
C GLY A 153 -6.93 -16.98 9.16
N PHE A 154 -6.93 -16.23 8.05
CA PHE A 154 -7.89 -15.13 7.85
C PHE A 154 -9.31 -15.63 7.61
N GLU A 155 -9.47 -16.80 6.98
CA GLU A 155 -10.78 -17.39 6.73
C GLU A 155 -11.58 -17.61 8.03
N TYR A 156 -10.93 -18.16 9.06
CA TYR A 156 -11.57 -18.43 10.35
C TYR A 156 -11.99 -17.12 11.05
N GLU A 157 -11.10 -16.12 11.02
CA GLU A 157 -11.38 -14.79 11.60
C GLU A 157 -12.54 -14.10 10.86
N MET A 158 -12.54 -14.12 9.52
CA MET A 158 -13.63 -13.56 8.71
C MET A 158 -14.96 -14.25 8.98
N ARG A 159 -14.98 -15.58 9.04
CA ARG A 159 -16.17 -16.35 9.42
C ARG A 159 -16.71 -15.93 10.78
N GLY A 160 -15.83 -15.79 11.77
CA GLY A 160 -16.19 -15.31 13.11
C GLY A 160 -16.75 -13.89 13.13
N ILE A 161 -16.22 -13.00 12.29
CA ILE A 161 -16.70 -11.62 12.14
C ILE A 161 -18.09 -11.59 11.51
N ILE A 162 -18.25 -12.22 10.35
CA ILE A 162 -19.48 -12.16 9.55
C ILE A 162 -20.67 -12.75 10.31
N ASN A 163 -20.45 -13.81 11.09
CA ASN A 163 -21.49 -14.42 11.92
C ASN A 163 -21.97 -13.52 13.08
N GLN A 164 -21.23 -12.46 13.42
CA GLN A 164 -21.59 -11.51 14.47
C GLN A 164 -22.23 -10.22 13.93
N LEU A 165 -22.58 -10.17 12.64
CA LEU A 165 -23.20 -9.00 12.01
C LEU A 165 -24.70 -9.23 11.77
N PRO A 166 -25.59 -8.93 12.73
CA PRO A 166 -27.00 -9.27 12.65
C PRO A 166 -27.78 -8.45 11.61
N ALA A 167 -27.32 -7.23 11.30
CA ALA A 167 -27.98 -6.32 10.36
C ALA A 167 -27.38 -6.34 8.94
N LEU A 168 -26.44 -7.25 8.67
CA LEU A 168 -25.72 -7.31 7.39
C LEU A 168 -26.66 -7.69 6.24
N ASN A 169 -26.96 -6.72 5.38
CA ASN A 169 -27.86 -6.89 4.25
C ASN A 169 -27.26 -6.46 2.90
N LYS A 170 -26.01 -5.98 2.87
CA LYS A 170 -25.29 -5.63 1.63
C LYS A 170 -23.85 -6.12 1.67
N ARG A 171 -23.39 -6.76 0.59
CA ARG A 171 -22.03 -7.32 0.48
C ARG A 171 -21.40 -6.93 -0.85
N ILE A 172 -20.18 -6.41 -0.79
CA ILE A 172 -19.38 -6.04 -1.95
C ILE A 172 -18.06 -6.79 -1.85
N LEU A 173 -17.79 -7.69 -2.80
CA LEU A 173 -16.50 -8.34 -2.93
C LEU A 173 -15.74 -7.70 -4.08
N THR A 174 -14.47 -7.40 -3.87
CA THR A 174 -13.57 -7.06 -4.97
C THR A 174 -12.48 -8.10 -5.08
N SER A 175 -12.06 -8.39 -6.32
CA SER A 175 -10.89 -9.22 -6.56
C SER A 175 -10.21 -8.84 -7.86
N ALA A 176 -8.92 -9.15 -7.96
CA ALA A 176 -8.18 -9.06 -9.21
C ALA A 176 -8.16 -10.38 -9.99
N THR A 177 -8.81 -11.44 -9.49
CA THR A 177 -8.79 -12.78 -10.10
C THR A 177 -10.18 -13.41 -10.11
N GLN A 178 -10.42 -14.34 -11.03
CA GLN A 178 -11.72 -15.00 -11.19
C GLN A 178 -11.79 -16.37 -10.50
N GLY A 179 -10.65 -16.96 -10.13
CA GLY A 179 -10.55 -18.35 -9.66
C GLY A 179 -10.95 -18.57 -8.20
N VAL A 180 -11.44 -17.55 -7.51
CA VAL A 180 -11.72 -17.63 -6.07
C VAL A 180 -13.09 -18.22 -5.84
N GLU A 181 -13.13 -19.42 -5.26
CA GLU A 181 -14.35 -19.98 -4.71
C GLU A 181 -14.75 -19.15 -3.48
N VAL A 182 -15.91 -18.50 -3.54
CA VAL A 182 -16.43 -17.71 -2.41
C VAL A 182 -17.00 -18.68 -1.39
N PRO A 183 -16.43 -18.78 -0.18
CA PRO A 183 -16.92 -19.74 0.80
C PRO A 183 -18.31 -19.38 1.32
N ASP A 184 -19.08 -20.40 1.70
CA ASP A 184 -20.47 -20.27 2.16
C ASP A 184 -20.65 -19.29 3.33
N PHE A 185 -19.64 -19.16 4.21
CA PHE A 185 -19.74 -18.26 5.36
C PHE A 185 -19.86 -16.78 4.97
N VAL A 186 -19.47 -16.41 3.74
CA VAL A 186 -19.64 -15.05 3.23
C VAL A 186 -21.13 -14.74 3.03
N LYS A 187 -21.97 -15.76 2.81
CA LYS A 187 -23.42 -15.65 2.57
C LYS A 187 -23.74 -14.72 1.40
N LEU A 188 -23.09 -14.97 0.28
CA LEU A 188 -23.20 -14.18 -0.93
C LEU A 188 -24.28 -14.78 -1.86
N ASP A 189 -25.55 -14.63 -1.48
CA ASP A 189 -26.66 -15.19 -2.25
C ASP A 189 -26.88 -14.44 -3.58
N LYS A 190 -26.80 -15.15 -4.71
CA LYS A 190 -27.06 -14.63 -6.07
C LYS A 190 -26.37 -13.27 -6.37
N PRO A 191 -25.02 -13.21 -6.33
CA PRO A 191 -24.31 -11.96 -6.58
C PRO A 191 -24.44 -11.52 -8.03
N THR A 192 -24.51 -10.20 -8.24
CA THR A 192 -24.29 -9.61 -9.56
C THR A 192 -22.79 -9.48 -9.79
N ILE A 193 -22.29 -10.03 -10.89
CA ILE A 193 -20.86 -10.08 -11.21
C ILE A 193 -20.54 -9.03 -12.27
N ILE A 194 -19.64 -8.12 -11.92
CA ILE A 194 -19.08 -7.09 -12.81
C ILE A 194 -17.67 -7.52 -13.16
N ASN A 195 -17.39 -7.86 -14.43
CA ASN A 195 -16.10 -8.45 -14.83
C ASN A 195 -15.33 -7.62 -15.86
N TYR A 196 -14.30 -6.95 -15.36
CA TYR A 196 -13.35 -6.11 -16.10
C TYR A 196 -11.93 -6.72 -16.14
N LEU A 197 -11.76 -8.01 -15.86
CA LEU A 197 -10.44 -8.66 -15.89
C LEU A 197 -9.87 -8.78 -17.30
N LYS A 198 -10.73 -8.90 -18.31
CA LYS A 198 -10.37 -9.16 -19.71
C LYS A 198 -10.30 -7.91 -20.58
N GLU A 199 -10.68 -6.74 -20.07
CA GLU A 199 -10.44 -5.51 -20.82
C GLU A 199 -8.95 -5.40 -21.09
N LYS A 200 -8.59 -5.37 -22.38
CA LYS A 200 -7.20 -5.36 -22.84
C LYS A 200 -6.47 -4.17 -22.22
N ARG A 201 -5.83 -4.42 -21.09
CA ARG A 201 -4.75 -3.55 -20.63
C ARG A 201 -3.65 -3.71 -21.65
N THR A 202 -3.41 -2.66 -22.42
CA THR A 202 -2.15 -2.48 -23.14
C THR A 202 -1.06 -2.20 -22.10
N SER A 203 -0.83 -3.16 -21.18
CA SER A 203 0.30 -3.08 -20.27
C SER A 203 1.54 -3.13 -21.16
N GLN A 204 2.29 -2.03 -21.21
CA GLN A 204 3.56 -1.96 -21.92
C GLN A 204 4.68 -2.63 -21.11
N LEU A 205 4.33 -3.55 -20.21
CA LEU A 205 5.26 -4.28 -19.36
C LEU A 205 6.10 -5.22 -20.22
N ALA A 206 7.38 -4.95 -20.32
CA ALA A 206 8.33 -5.86 -20.94
C ALA A 206 8.68 -6.96 -19.93
N ILE A 207 8.44 -8.22 -20.29
CA ILE A 207 8.85 -9.37 -19.47
C ILE A 207 10.16 -9.94 -20.03
N LYS A 208 11.19 -9.94 -19.19
CA LYS A 208 12.55 -10.38 -19.53
C LYS A 208 12.99 -11.49 -18.59
N THR A 209 13.72 -12.47 -19.10
CA THR A 209 14.31 -13.55 -18.29
C THR A 209 15.82 -13.39 -18.21
N VAL A 210 16.33 -13.48 -16.99
CA VAL A 210 17.77 -13.43 -16.69
C VAL A 210 18.14 -14.79 -16.13
N ILE A 211 19.03 -15.49 -16.84
CA ILE A 211 19.46 -16.84 -16.48
C ILE A 211 20.66 -16.75 -15.53
N ALA A 212 20.49 -17.29 -14.33
CA ALA A 212 21.58 -17.50 -13.38
C ALA A 212 22.27 -18.85 -13.69
N PRO A 213 23.62 -18.90 -13.72
CA PRO A 213 24.36 -20.14 -13.95
C PRO A 213 24.26 -21.10 -12.77
N GLU A 214 24.15 -20.55 -11.55
CA GLU A 214 24.07 -21.31 -10.31
C GLU A 214 22.69 -21.22 -9.66
N LYS A 215 22.37 -22.20 -8.81
CA LYS A 215 21.14 -22.20 -8.01
C LYS A 215 21.09 -21.01 -7.05
N ASN A 216 22.25 -20.57 -6.57
CA ASN A 216 22.36 -19.34 -5.79
C ASN A 216 22.34 -18.14 -6.74
N LYS A 217 21.19 -17.46 -6.80
CA LYS A 217 20.93 -16.36 -7.74
C LYS A 217 21.46 -15.00 -7.27
N LEU A 218 22.11 -14.91 -6.10
CA LEU A 218 22.55 -13.64 -5.50
C LEU A 218 23.55 -12.87 -6.37
N THR A 219 24.55 -13.56 -6.95
CA THR A 219 25.53 -12.91 -7.83
C THR A 219 24.86 -12.35 -9.08
N THR A 220 23.97 -13.12 -9.70
CA THR A 220 23.22 -12.68 -10.89
C THR A 220 22.24 -11.56 -10.56
N LEU A 221 21.65 -11.55 -9.36
CA LEU A 221 20.84 -10.42 -8.89
C LEU A 221 21.66 -9.14 -8.81
N LEU A 222 22.87 -9.20 -8.26
CA LEU A 222 23.78 -8.06 -8.21
C LEU A 222 24.11 -7.57 -9.62
N ASP A 223 24.49 -8.46 -10.53
CA ASP A 223 24.79 -8.10 -11.91
C ASP A 223 23.59 -7.46 -12.63
N LEU A 224 22.38 -7.97 -12.37
CA LEU A 224 21.13 -7.40 -12.89
C LEU A 224 20.86 -6.00 -12.34
N ILE A 225 21.04 -5.78 -11.03
CA ILE A 225 20.88 -4.44 -10.43
C ILE A 225 21.88 -3.45 -11.05
N HIS A 226 23.13 -3.86 -11.24
CA HIS A 226 24.12 -3.04 -11.93
C HIS A 226 23.75 -2.80 -13.40
N HIS A 227 23.15 -3.78 -14.09
CA HIS A 227 22.69 -3.62 -15.47
C HIS A 227 21.56 -2.59 -15.57
N ILE A 228 20.60 -2.62 -14.65
CA ILE A 228 19.45 -1.71 -14.64
C ILE A 228 19.87 -0.29 -14.25
N GLY A 229 20.77 -0.15 -13.28
CA GLY A 229 21.20 1.15 -12.77
C GLY A 229 20.26 1.72 -11.69
N ASN A 230 20.30 3.04 -11.55
CA ASN A 230 19.69 3.80 -10.46
C ASN A 230 18.19 4.10 -10.68
N GLU A 231 17.43 3.07 -11.05
CA GLU A 231 15.98 3.18 -11.23
C GLU A 231 15.22 2.62 -10.00
N PRO A 232 14.05 3.16 -9.66
CA PRO A 232 13.25 2.63 -8.56
C PRO A 232 12.64 1.27 -8.91
N GLY A 233 12.90 0.27 -8.08
CA GLY A 233 12.47 -1.11 -8.33
C GLY A 233 12.14 -1.92 -7.08
N ILE A 234 11.38 -3.01 -7.29
CA ILE A 234 11.09 -4.00 -6.25
C ILE A 234 11.76 -5.33 -6.58
N VAL A 235 12.42 -5.94 -5.60
CA VAL A 235 12.84 -7.34 -5.63
C VAL A 235 11.86 -8.16 -4.80
N PHE A 236 11.16 -9.08 -5.44
CA PHE A 236 10.22 -9.98 -4.76
C PHE A 236 10.89 -11.29 -4.33
N CYS A 237 10.73 -11.57 -3.04
CA CYS A 237 11.06 -12.83 -2.40
C CYS A 237 9.77 -13.48 -1.88
N ASN A 238 9.70 -14.80 -1.86
CA ASN A 238 8.55 -15.53 -1.33
C ASN A 238 8.59 -15.58 0.22
N LEU A 239 9.80 -15.70 0.79
CA LEU A 239 10.01 -15.90 2.23
C LEU A 239 10.79 -14.75 2.88
N LYS A 240 10.56 -14.54 4.18
CA LYS A 240 11.28 -13.54 4.99
C LYS A 240 12.78 -13.82 5.05
N ASP A 241 13.17 -15.09 5.24
CA ASP A 241 14.59 -15.48 5.29
C ASP A 241 15.31 -15.17 3.98
N SER A 242 14.61 -15.22 2.84
CA SER A 242 15.16 -14.83 1.55
C SER A 242 15.40 -13.33 1.47
N ILE A 243 14.55 -12.50 2.08
CA ILE A 243 14.78 -11.05 2.21
C ILE A 243 16.06 -10.78 2.99
N GLU A 244 16.26 -11.45 4.13
CA GLU A 244 17.45 -11.25 4.97
C GLU A 244 18.74 -11.64 4.22
N LYS A 245 18.71 -12.75 3.47
CA LYS A 245 19.85 -13.18 2.63
C LYS A 245 20.16 -12.20 1.51
N VAL A 246 19.13 -11.72 0.81
CA VAL A 246 19.28 -10.73 -0.27
C VAL A 246 19.83 -9.42 0.30
N SER A 247 19.25 -8.94 1.40
CA SER A 247 19.66 -7.72 2.10
C SER A 247 21.14 -7.76 2.50
N ALA A 248 21.57 -8.83 3.18
CA ALA A 248 22.97 -9.02 3.56
C ALA A 248 23.93 -9.10 2.35
N SER A 249 23.44 -9.55 1.19
CA SER A 249 24.24 -9.52 -0.04
C SER A 249 24.38 -8.11 -0.61
N LEU A 250 23.30 -7.33 -0.62
CA LEU A 250 23.31 -5.95 -1.09
C LEU A 250 24.14 -5.03 -0.18
N ASP A 251 24.08 -5.22 1.13
CA ASP A 251 24.90 -4.47 2.11
C ASP A 251 26.39 -4.67 1.86
N ARG A 252 26.82 -5.93 1.63
CA ARG A 252 28.21 -6.25 1.27
C ARG A 252 28.66 -5.58 -0.02
N SER A 253 27.73 -5.38 -0.95
CA SER A 253 27.95 -4.67 -2.22
C SER A 253 27.69 -3.16 -2.12
N LYS A 254 27.39 -2.63 -0.94
CA LYS A 254 27.09 -1.21 -0.67
C LYS A 254 25.93 -0.66 -1.54
N ILE A 255 24.94 -1.49 -1.81
CA ILE A 255 23.73 -1.09 -2.55
C ILE A 255 22.66 -0.68 -1.55
N SER A 256 22.26 0.59 -1.61
CA SER A 256 21.20 1.14 -0.76
C SER A 256 19.85 0.50 -1.08
N HIS A 257 19.19 -0.04 -0.06
CA HIS A 257 17.93 -0.74 -0.20
C HIS A 257 17.12 -0.66 1.09
N ALA A 258 15.82 -0.92 0.98
CA ALA A 258 14.93 -1.07 2.12
C ALA A 258 14.28 -2.46 2.10
N CYS A 259 14.09 -3.06 3.27
CA CYS A 259 13.34 -4.31 3.42
C CYS A 259 11.87 -4.02 3.75
N PHE A 260 10.96 -4.86 3.25
CA PHE A 260 9.54 -4.73 3.50
C PHE A 260 8.85 -6.09 3.62
N SER A 261 8.62 -6.54 4.86
CA SER A 261 8.03 -7.85 5.14
C SER A 261 6.93 -7.78 6.20
N GLY A 262 6.07 -8.81 6.23
CA GLY A 262 4.95 -8.91 7.18
C GLY A 262 5.36 -8.86 8.65
N GLY A 263 6.56 -9.38 8.97
CA GLY A 263 7.08 -9.48 10.33
C GLY A 263 7.72 -8.20 10.89
N MET A 264 7.81 -7.12 10.10
CA MET A 264 8.38 -5.86 10.56
C MET A 264 7.42 -5.07 11.46
N GLU A 265 7.98 -4.29 12.39
CA GLU A 265 7.21 -3.31 13.14
C GLU A 265 6.61 -2.26 12.20
N GLN A 266 5.43 -1.76 12.53
CA GLN A 266 4.73 -0.79 11.69
C GLN A 266 5.56 0.48 11.43
N LYS A 267 6.32 0.93 12.43
CA LYS A 267 7.18 2.13 12.30
C LYS A 267 8.30 1.92 11.28
N ASP A 268 8.89 0.73 11.25
CA ASP A 268 9.99 0.43 10.33
C ASP A 268 9.47 0.19 8.91
N ARG A 269 8.28 -0.39 8.76
CA ARG A 269 7.57 -0.46 7.48
C ARG A 269 7.31 0.93 6.92
N GLU A 270 6.76 1.84 7.73
CA GLU A 270 6.53 3.22 7.32
C GLU A 270 7.85 3.90 6.91
N ARG A 271 8.93 3.74 7.68
CA ARG A 271 10.25 4.29 7.35
C ARG A 271 10.80 3.75 6.03
N ALA A 272 10.72 2.44 5.79
CA ALA A 272 11.15 1.82 4.54
C ALA A 272 10.44 2.44 3.33
N LEU A 273 9.11 2.63 3.41
CA LEU A 273 8.36 3.27 2.34
C LEU A 273 8.68 4.75 2.16
N ILE A 274 8.97 5.47 3.24
CA ILE A 274 9.38 6.87 3.17
C ILE A 274 10.72 7.00 2.46
N LYS A 275 11.72 6.21 2.88
CA LYS A 275 13.05 6.15 2.24
C LYS A 275 12.96 5.78 0.76
N PHE A 276 12.01 4.92 0.39
CA PHE A 276 11.78 4.57 -1.00
C PHE A 276 11.14 5.73 -1.78
N ARG A 277 10.04 6.31 -1.28
CA ARG A 277 9.30 7.40 -1.96
C ARG A 277 10.11 8.68 -2.14
N ASN A 278 11.03 8.98 -1.23
CA ASN A 278 11.84 10.19 -1.30
C ASN A 278 13.19 9.99 -2.00
N GLY A 279 13.48 8.77 -2.48
CA GLY A 279 14.70 8.47 -3.25
C GLY A 279 15.95 8.22 -2.41
N THR A 280 15.86 8.14 -1.07
CA THR A 280 16.97 7.67 -0.22
C THR A 280 17.38 6.25 -0.56
N CYS A 281 16.41 5.38 -0.82
CA CYS A 281 16.65 4.03 -1.34
C CYS A 281 15.87 3.87 -2.66
N GLN A 282 16.52 3.31 -3.69
CA GLN A 282 15.86 3.03 -4.97
C GLN A 282 15.43 1.57 -5.10
N LEU A 283 15.81 0.72 -4.14
CA LEU A 283 15.47 -0.70 -4.16
C LEU A 283 14.66 -1.07 -2.92
N LEU A 284 13.52 -1.74 -3.15
CA LEU A 284 12.71 -2.32 -2.08
C LEU A 284 12.73 -3.85 -2.21
N ILE A 285 13.14 -4.57 -1.17
CA ILE A 285 13.03 -6.03 -1.12
C ILE A 285 11.76 -6.38 -0.35
N ALA A 286 10.82 -7.09 -0.98
CA ALA A 286 9.50 -7.32 -0.39
C ALA A 286 8.98 -8.75 -0.57
N THR A 287 8.07 -9.16 0.33
CA THR A 287 7.19 -10.32 0.10
C THR A 287 5.85 -9.88 -0.50
N ASP A 288 5.13 -10.83 -1.11
CA ASP A 288 3.82 -10.60 -1.73
C ASP A 288 2.83 -9.94 -0.77
N LEU A 289 2.59 -10.56 0.38
CA LEU A 289 1.62 -10.10 1.38
C LEU A 289 1.96 -8.70 1.89
N ALA A 290 3.24 -8.41 2.07
CA ALA A 290 3.67 -7.09 2.51
C ALA A 290 3.41 -6.05 1.40
N SER A 291 3.66 -6.39 0.14
CA SER A 291 3.56 -5.44 -0.98
C SER A 291 2.14 -4.93 -1.32
N ARG A 292 1.09 -5.52 -0.73
CA ARG A 292 -0.31 -5.18 -1.01
C ARG A 292 -0.72 -3.85 -0.40
N GLY A 293 -1.46 -3.05 -1.15
CA GLY A 293 -1.88 -1.72 -0.71
C GLY A 293 -0.72 -0.73 -0.45
N ILE A 294 0.50 -1.06 -0.87
CA ILE A 294 1.59 -0.09 -0.79
C ILE A 294 1.32 1.03 -1.80
N ASP A 295 1.13 2.23 -1.27
CA ASP A 295 1.14 3.47 -2.03
C ASP A 295 2.59 3.93 -2.23
N ILE A 296 3.17 3.45 -3.33
CA ILE A 296 4.49 3.82 -3.84
C ILE A 296 4.37 4.42 -5.22
N VAL A 297 5.22 5.42 -5.44
CA VAL A 297 5.38 6.14 -6.71
C VAL A 297 6.09 5.22 -7.71
N GLU A 298 5.68 5.33 -8.98
CA GLU A 298 6.40 4.99 -10.21
C GLU A 298 7.54 3.96 -10.09
N ILE A 299 7.21 2.68 -10.17
CA ILE A 299 8.19 1.58 -10.19
C ILE A 299 8.57 1.27 -11.63
N LYS A 300 9.85 1.44 -11.97
CA LYS A 300 10.37 1.21 -13.33
C LYS A 300 10.65 -0.24 -13.63
N TYR A 301 10.98 -1.03 -12.61
CA TYR A 301 11.17 -2.46 -12.79
C TYR A 301 10.80 -3.30 -11.57
N ILE A 302 10.54 -4.57 -11.85
CA ILE A 302 10.32 -5.59 -10.84
C ILE A 302 11.27 -6.74 -11.11
N ILE A 303 11.90 -7.27 -10.08
CA ILE A 303 12.72 -8.47 -10.14
C ILE A 303 12.01 -9.57 -9.35
N HIS A 304 11.59 -10.62 -10.03
CA HIS A 304 11.19 -11.86 -9.37
C HIS A 304 12.46 -12.64 -9.02
N PHE A 305 13.01 -12.39 -7.83
CA PHE A 305 14.14 -13.17 -7.31
C PHE A 305 13.71 -14.61 -7.03
N GLU A 306 12.51 -14.77 -6.47
CA GLU A 306 11.80 -16.04 -6.39
C GLU A 306 10.49 -15.93 -7.17
N LEU A 307 10.15 -16.94 -7.95
CA LEU A 307 8.88 -16.94 -8.70
C LEU A 307 7.71 -17.23 -7.76
N PRO A 308 6.55 -16.57 -7.95
CA PRO A 308 5.35 -16.92 -7.21
C PRO A 308 4.86 -18.32 -7.62
N GLN A 309 4.11 -18.98 -6.72
CA GLN A 309 3.54 -20.31 -7.00
C GLN A 309 2.29 -20.23 -7.89
N HIS A 310 1.55 -19.12 -7.83
CA HIS A 310 0.29 -18.92 -8.55
C HIS A 310 0.39 -17.74 -9.53
N GLU A 311 -0.30 -17.86 -10.67
CA GLU A 311 -0.37 -16.81 -11.71
C GLU A 311 -0.91 -15.49 -11.17
N GLU A 312 -1.82 -15.57 -10.22
CA GLU A 312 -2.47 -14.45 -9.58
C GLU A 312 -1.47 -13.57 -8.84
N ASP A 313 -0.58 -14.16 -8.05
CA ASP A 313 0.51 -13.43 -7.38
C ASP A 313 1.47 -12.80 -8.40
N PHE A 314 1.71 -13.46 -9.53
CA PHE A 314 2.50 -12.89 -10.62
C PHE A 314 1.85 -11.63 -11.21
N ILE A 315 0.54 -11.67 -11.47
CA ILE A 315 -0.24 -10.51 -11.93
C ILE A 315 -0.19 -9.39 -10.88
N HIS A 316 -0.33 -9.71 -9.60
CA HIS A 316 -0.31 -8.74 -8.50
C HIS A 316 1.03 -8.06 -8.30
N ARG A 317 2.13 -8.82 -8.35
CA ARG A 317 3.50 -8.28 -8.34
C ARG A 317 3.66 -7.31 -9.49
N ASN A 318 3.36 -7.76 -10.71
CA ASN A 318 3.50 -6.97 -11.92
C ASN A 318 2.57 -5.75 -11.97
N GLY A 319 1.43 -5.79 -11.28
CA GLY A 319 0.55 -4.63 -11.12
C GLY A 319 1.17 -3.48 -10.31
N ARG A 320 2.35 -3.67 -9.69
CA ARG A 320 3.10 -2.61 -9.00
C ARG A 320 3.94 -1.76 -9.95
N THR A 321 4.28 -2.26 -11.14
CA THR A 321 4.95 -1.53 -12.22
C THR A 321 3.97 -1.29 -13.38
N ALA A 322 4.30 -0.38 -14.29
CA ALA A 322 3.48 -0.06 -15.47
C ALA A 322 2.00 0.23 -15.10
N ARG A 323 1.79 1.20 -14.19
CA ARG A 323 0.46 1.81 -13.99
C ARG A 323 0.02 2.49 -15.31
N ILE A 324 -1.28 2.75 -15.45
CA ILE A 324 -1.93 3.22 -16.69
C ILE A 324 -1.02 4.20 -17.48
N ASN A 325 -0.65 3.82 -18.71
CA ASN A 325 0.17 4.55 -19.68
C ASN A 325 1.71 4.58 -19.48
N GLU A 326 2.28 3.83 -18.54
CA GLU A 326 3.74 3.78 -18.35
C GLU A 326 4.41 2.46 -18.80
N LYS A 327 5.67 2.58 -19.22
CA LYS A 327 6.56 1.44 -19.53
C LYS A 327 7.23 0.97 -18.24
N GLY A 328 7.22 -0.34 -18.02
CA GLY A 328 7.94 -1.00 -16.93
C GLY A 328 8.60 -2.29 -17.43
N THR A 329 9.56 -2.82 -16.68
CA THR A 329 10.19 -4.10 -17.00
C THR A 329 10.09 -5.08 -15.83
N ALA A 330 9.52 -6.26 -16.08
CA ALA A 330 9.53 -7.38 -15.15
C ALA A 330 10.67 -8.33 -15.53
N TYR A 331 11.69 -8.40 -14.67
CA TYR A 331 12.78 -9.34 -14.77
C TYR A 331 12.47 -10.60 -13.97
N ILE A 332 12.63 -11.74 -14.61
CA ILE A 332 12.51 -13.05 -14.00
C ILE A 332 13.90 -13.62 -13.82
N LEU A 333 14.33 -13.75 -12.57
CA LEU A 333 15.64 -14.28 -12.24
C LEU A 333 15.52 -15.78 -11.95
N LYS A 334 16.08 -16.58 -12.84
CA LYS A 334 15.84 -18.02 -12.87
C LYS A 334 17.15 -18.78 -13.03
N TRP A 335 17.32 -19.87 -12.29
CA TRP A 335 18.46 -20.76 -12.50
C TRP A 335 18.32 -21.54 -13.81
N GLU A 336 19.41 -21.76 -14.54
CA GLU A 336 19.43 -22.47 -15.83
C GLU A 336 18.65 -23.80 -15.82
N LYS A 337 18.74 -24.57 -14.72
CA LYS A 337 18.07 -25.87 -14.57
C LYS A 337 16.68 -25.80 -13.94
N GLU A 338 16.21 -24.62 -13.57
CA GLU A 338 14.86 -24.41 -13.01
C GLU A 338 13.83 -24.49 -14.14
N THR A 339 12.61 -24.95 -13.86
CA THR A 339 11.48 -24.85 -14.81
C THR A 339 10.65 -23.63 -14.47
N SER A 340 10.21 -22.89 -15.50
CA SER A 340 9.30 -21.76 -15.27
C SER A 340 7.86 -22.29 -15.17
N PRO A 341 7.00 -21.74 -14.30
CA PRO A 341 5.58 -22.04 -14.31
C PRO A 341 4.93 -21.74 -15.66
N ASP A 342 3.86 -22.46 -15.99
CA ASP A 342 3.19 -22.35 -17.29
C ASP A 342 2.62 -20.97 -17.58
N PHE A 343 2.29 -20.17 -16.56
CA PHE A 343 1.79 -18.81 -16.75
C PHE A 343 2.88 -17.82 -17.19
N ILE A 344 4.16 -18.21 -17.14
CA ILE A 344 5.30 -17.41 -17.61
C ILE A 344 5.67 -17.86 -19.04
N LYS A 345 4.98 -17.31 -20.04
CA LYS A 345 5.22 -17.60 -21.46
C LYS A 345 5.84 -16.40 -22.18
N ASN A 346 6.55 -16.67 -23.28
CA ASN A 346 7.02 -15.65 -24.23
C ASN A 346 7.99 -14.60 -23.65
N THR A 347 8.85 -15.00 -22.72
CA THR A 347 9.87 -14.10 -22.17
C THR A 347 11.08 -14.01 -23.11
N LYS A 348 11.66 -12.82 -23.22
CA LYS A 348 12.92 -12.63 -23.95
C LYS A 348 14.09 -12.77 -22.98
N ALA A 349 15.09 -13.56 -23.34
CA ALA A 349 16.32 -13.63 -22.56
C ALA A 349 17.03 -12.27 -22.62
N GLU A 350 17.39 -11.72 -21.46
CA GLU A 350 18.13 -10.47 -21.35
C GLU A 350 19.60 -10.75 -21.07
N ASN A 351 20.47 -10.14 -21.87
CA ASN A 351 21.90 -10.17 -21.64
C ASN A 351 22.29 -9.01 -20.72
N ILE A 352 22.71 -9.35 -19.50
CA ILE A 352 23.12 -8.39 -18.46
C ILE A 352 24.64 -8.15 -18.40
N SER A 353 25.41 -8.54 -19.43
CA SER A 353 26.86 -8.34 -19.46
C SER A 353 27.26 -6.86 -19.49
N LYS A 354 26.39 -5.98 -20.01
CA LYS A 354 26.60 -4.52 -19.96
C LYS A 354 26.13 -4.00 -18.61
N LYS A 355 27.05 -3.54 -17.77
CA LYS A 355 26.73 -2.92 -16.48
C LYS A 355 26.53 -1.42 -16.67
N ALA A 356 25.45 -0.87 -16.12
CA ALA A 356 25.32 0.56 -15.93
C ALA A 356 26.23 1.00 -14.77
N LYS A 357 26.63 2.27 -14.77
CA LYS A 357 27.33 2.86 -13.64
C LYS A 357 26.29 3.19 -12.57
N LEU A 358 26.39 2.54 -11.41
CA LEU A 358 25.63 2.95 -10.24
C LEU A 358 26.18 4.29 -9.74
N GLU A 359 25.36 5.31 -9.72
CA GLU A 359 25.70 6.56 -9.04
C GLU A 359 25.52 6.35 -7.54
N PRO A 360 26.40 6.93 -6.70
CA PRO A 360 26.26 6.84 -5.26
C PRO A 360 24.94 7.47 -4.79
N GLN A 361 24.45 6.99 -3.66
CA GLN A 361 23.27 7.54 -3.00
C GLN A 361 23.43 9.04 -2.77
N TYR A 362 22.53 9.83 -3.35
CA TYR A 362 22.53 11.29 -3.16
C TYR A 362 21.68 11.69 -1.95
N TRP A 363 20.52 11.06 -1.74
CA TRP A 363 19.58 11.45 -0.69
C TRP A 363 19.79 10.66 0.60
N GLU A 364 19.70 11.32 1.75
CA GLU A 364 19.55 10.74 3.08
C GLU A 364 18.24 11.22 3.71
N THR A 365 17.60 10.39 4.52
CA THR A 365 16.35 10.74 5.20
C THR A 365 16.61 11.06 6.66
N LEU A 366 16.22 12.26 7.08
CA LEU A 366 16.22 12.66 8.48
C LEU A 366 14.84 12.54 9.11
N PHE A 367 14.80 12.03 10.33
CA PHE A 367 13.62 12.00 11.19
C PHE A 367 13.55 13.26 12.05
N ILE A 368 12.35 13.80 12.20
CA ILE A 368 12.05 14.95 13.06
C ILE A 368 10.93 14.54 14.01
N SER A 369 11.14 14.70 15.31
CA SER A 369 10.17 14.28 16.35
C SER A 369 8.92 15.18 16.48
N GLY A 370 8.67 16.07 15.52
CA GLY A 370 7.55 17.01 15.52
C GLY A 370 6.66 16.84 14.28
N GLY A 371 5.34 16.93 14.47
CA GLY A 371 4.36 16.70 13.41
C GLY A 371 3.16 17.65 13.44
N ARG A 372 2.09 17.31 12.70
CA ARG A 372 0.89 18.16 12.57
C ARG A 372 0.23 18.50 13.90
N LYS A 373 0.21 17.56 14.86
CA LYS A 373 -0.39 17.81 16.20
C LYS A 373 0.35 18.91 16.96
N ASP A 374 1.62 19.13 16.64
CA ASP A 374 2.44 20.20 17.21
C ASP A 374 2.29 21.53 16.45
N LYS A 375 1.33 21.62 15.53
CA LYS A 375 1.09 22.77 14.62
C LYS A 375 2.28 23.06 13.70
N ILE A 376 3.07 22.03 13.40
CA ILE A 376 4.19 22.12 12.44
C ILE A 376 3.64 21.85 11.04
N SER A 377 3.95 22.73 10.09
CA SER A 377 3.66 22.58 8.67
C SER A 377 4.91 22.17 7.87
N LYS A 378 4.72 21.74 6.61
CA LYS A 378 5.84 21.45 5.71
C LYS A 378 6.71 22.70 5.47
N GLY A 379 6.10 23.89 5.39
CA GLY A 379 6.82 25.15 5.22
C GLY A 379 7.69 25.51 6.41
N ASP A 380 7.27 25.15 7.63
CA ASP A 380 8.07 25.37 8.84
C ASP A 380 9.33 24.50 8.83
N ILE A 381 9.18 23.22 8.45
CA ILE A 381 10.30 22.30 8.29
C ILE A 381 11.26 22.80 7.19
N ALA A 382 10.74 23.18 6.03
CA ALA A 382 11.56 23.75 4.96
C ALA A 382 12.32 25.00 5.45
N GLY A 383 11.66 25.88 6.20
CA GLY A 383 12.29 27.05 6.80
C GLY A 383 13.40 26.70 7.80
N LEU A 384 13.24 25.63 8.59
CA LEU A 384 14.29 25.15 9.50
C LEU A 384 15.54 24.73 8.73
N PHE A 385 15.39 23.87 7.71
CA PHE A 385 16.51 23.34 6.94
C PHE A 385 17.20 24.39 6.06
N ILE A 386 16.44 25.33 5.51
CA ILE A 386 17.00 26.39 4.67
C ILE A 386 17.65 27.47 5.54
N LYS A 387 16.90 28.07 6.47
CA LYS A 387 17.37 29.25 7.21
C LYS A 387 18.37 28.91 8.31
N GLN A 388 18.14 27.82 9.04
CA GLN A 388 19.04 27.39 10.12
C GLN A 388 20.01 26.33 9.61
N GLY A 389 19.56 25.39 8.79
CA GLY A 389 20.41 24.33 8.23
C GLY A 389 21.40 24.85 7.18
N GLY A 390 21.06 25.91 6.45
CA GLY A 390 21.89 26.47 5.38
C GLY A 390 21.74 25.74 4.05
N LEU A 391 20.72 24.90 3.89
CA LEU A 391 20.41 24.26 2.61
C LEU A 391 19.80 25.26 1.62
N THR A 392 20.09 25.05 0.34
CA THR A 392 19.33 25.68 -0.75
C THR A 392 17.98 25.00 -0.96
N LYS A 393 17.10 25.60 -1.76
CA LYS A 393 15.77 25.04 -2.03
C LYS A 393 15.88 23.75 -2.85
N GLU A 394 16.88 23.66 -3.71
CA GLU A 394 17.16 22.53 -4.61
C GLU A 394 17.73 21.34 -3.84
N GLN A 395 18.45 21.61 -2.74
CA GLN A 395 18.96 20.58 -1.83
C GLN A 395 17.90 20.06 -0.86
N LEU A 396 16.69 20.63 -0.83
CA LEU A 396 15.63 20.17 0.04
C LEU A 396 14.70 19.22 -0.73
N GLY A 397 14.82 17.92 -0.43
CA GLY A 397 13.99 16.89 -1.02
C GLY A 397 12.59 16.81 -0.41
N THR A 398 11.93 15.68 -0.63
CA THR A 398 10.56 15.45 -0.18
C THR A 398 10.42 15.55 1.34
N ILE A 399 9.46 16.37 1.79
CA ILE A 399 9.03 16.45 3.19
C ILE A 399 7.74 15.63 3.37
N GLU A 400 7.83 14.59 4.20
CA GLU A 400 6.69 13.80 4.62
C GLU A 400 6.28 14.15 6.05
N LEU A 401 5.11 14.77 6.19
CA LEU A 401 4.61 15.28 7.47
C LEU A 401 3.52 14.36 8.04
N LYS A 402 3.81 13.74 9.18
CA LYS A 402 2.89 12.84 9.91
C LYS A 402 2.22 13.59 11.08
N PRO A 403 1.24 12.96 11.76
CA PRO A 403 0.61 13.58 12.93
C PRO A 403 1.59 13.90 14.06
N ASP A 404 2.52 12.98 14.36
CA ASP A 404 3.40 13.05 15.53
C ASP A 404 4.88 13.27 15.18
N CYS A 405 5.25 13.20 13.90
CA CYS A 405 6.63 13.34 13.41
C CYS A 405 6.68 13.85 11.96
N ALA A 406 7.88 14.04 11.44
CA ALA A 406 8.12 14.32 10.03
C ALA A 406 9.42 13.68 9.54
N PHE A 407 9.56 13.57 8.23
CA PHE A 407 10.72 13.04 7.54
C PHE A 407 11.11 13.97 6.39
N VAL A 408 12.41 14.15 6.17
CA VAL A 408 12.94 15.06 5.16
C VAL A 408 14.09 14.40 4.43
N ALA A 409 14.02 14.37 3.10
CA ALA A 409 15.16 14.01 2.26
C ALA A 409 16.10 15.22 2.07
N ILE A 410 17.39 14.98 2.25
CA ILE A 410 18.49 15.96 2.16
C ILE A 410 19.71 15.29 1.51
N PRO A 411 20.72 16.03 0.99
CA PRO A 411 21.87 15.40 0.39
C PRO A 411 22.73 14.72 1.45
N LEU A 412 23.18 13.49 1.19
CA LEU A 412 23.91 12.62 2.11
C LEU A 412 25.11 13.33 2.75
N GLU A 413 25.82 14.15 1.98
CA GLU A 413 26.99 14.91 2.43
C GLU A 413 26.70 15.92 3.55
N PHE A 414 25.45 16.39 3.70
CA PHE A 414 25.06 17.34 4.75
C PHE A 414 24.42 16.67 5.96
N ALA A 415 24.21 15.35 5.93
CA ALA A 415 23.34 14.67 6.89
C ALA A 415 23.82 14.80 8.34
N ASP A 416 25.08 14.47 8.61
CA ASP A 416 25.66 14.55 9.95
C ASP A 416 25.70 15.99 10.46
N SER A 417 26.16 16.93 9.64
CA SER A 417 26.24 18.36 9.99
C SER A 417 24.86 18.95 10.31
N LEU A 418 23.83 18.59 9.53
CA LEU A 418 22.46 19.05 9.78
C LEU A 418 21.87 18.42 11.04
N VAL A 419 22.17 17.15 11.33
CA VAL A 419 21.76 16.52 12.58
C VAL A 419 22.37 17.26 13.77
N GLU A 420 23.67 17.51 13.77
CA GLU A 420 24.34 18.25 14.85
C GLU A 420 23.75 19.65 15.05
N LYS A 421 23.52 20.38 13.94
CA LYS A 421 23.06 21.76 13.96
C LYS A 421 21.59 21.92 14.33
N LEU A 422 20.73 21.01 13.83
CA LEU A 422 19.27 21.14 13.93
C LEU A 422 18.67 20.31 15.07
N ASN A 423 19.39 19.32 15.58
CA ASN A 423 18.90 18.55 16.73
C ASN A 423 18.72 19.48 17.94
N ASN A 424 17.66 19.25 18.71
CA ASN A 424 17.28 20.06 19.87
C ASN A 424 16.95 21.54 19.58
N THR A 425 16.75 21.93 18.32
CA THR A 425 16.26 23.26 17.96
C THR A 425 14.76 23.40 18.21
N ARG A 426 14.27 24.65 18.29
CA ARG A 426 12.83 24.93 18.39
C ARG A 426 12.21 25.08 17.00
N LEU A 427 11.17 24.30 16.75
CA LEU A 427 10.27 24.46 15.62
C LEU A 427 8.88 24.82 16.15
N LYS A 428 8.44 26.05 15.89
CA LYS A 428 7.28 26.67 16.57
C LYS A 428 7.45 26.61 18.09
N LYS A 429 6.50 25.98 18.79
CA LYS A 429 6.49 25.85 20.26
C LYS A 429 7.18 24.56 20.74
N LYS A 430 7.60 23.68 19.84
CA LYS A 430 8.17 22.37 20.17
C LYS A 430 9.68 22.36 19.99
N LYS A 431 10.39 21.80 20.97
CA LYS A 431 11.78 21.40 20.81
C LYS A 431 11.80 20.06 20.07
N VAL A 432 12.42 20.01 18.90
CA VAL A 432 12.43 18.82 18.05
C VAL A 432 13.76 18.08 18.17
N ARG A 433 13.71 16.75 18.10
CA ARG A 433 14.89 15.91 17.89
C ARG A 433 15.02 15.64 16.39
N VAL A 434 16.23 15.76 15.88
CA VAL A 434 16.58 15.46 14.49
C VAL A 434 17.61 14.34 14.51
N THR A 435 17.35 13.25 13.78
CA THR A 435 18.24 12.07 13.72
C THR A 435 18.25 11.47 12.33
N LEU A 436 19.28 10.71 12.00
CA LEU A 436 19.28 9.80 10.86
C LEU A 436 18.18 8.72 11.04
N THR A 437 17.69 8.16 9.94
CA THR A 437 16.64 7.14 9.94
C THR A 437 17.13 5.74 9.64
#